data_AF-A0A921ZFJ4-F1
#
_entry.id   AF-A0A921ZFJ4-F1
#
_cell.length_a   1.000
_cell.length_b   1.000
_cell.length_c   1.000
_cell.angle_alpha   90.00
_cell.angle_beta   90.00
_cell.angle_gamma   90.00
#
_symmetry.space_group_name_H-M   'P 1'
#
loop_
_entity.id
_entity.type
_entity.pdbx_description
1 polymer ?
#
loop_
_entity_poly.entity_id
_entity_poly.type
_entity_poly.pdbx_seq_one_letter_code
_entity_poly.pdbx_strand_id
1 'polypeptide(L)'
;MYEKFIKDLPEDIKVNIKNKYMSIDTSNVRDLSKTLFESTIFDHTGLNGGNNSNAPLKCKVKSKYFLIPPRSRFYCGCIKKYTKLNRTFDIIVADPPWWNKYIRRLNGANDKLSYSMMYNEGIASIPVEKLLAPNCLVAVWCTNSPSNVAAVKDEIFPKWGIKYVATWYWIKVTVDLGTVCHFASENMKQPYERIILGTVGDVKAIPDDRLVVGIPSALHSHKPPLLDLLTPYVTTQNPETLELFARYLLPDTTSIGYEPLKWQHENLYESIS
;
A
#
# COMPACT_ATOMS: atom_id res chain seq x y z
N MET A 1 2.10 -22.34 -7.78
CA MET A 1 2.49 -21.07 -8.45
C MET A 1 3.86 -20.58 -7.99
N TYR A 2 4.06 -20.38 -6.69
CA TYR A 2 5.34 -19.93 -6.13
C TYR A 2 6.54 -20.82 -6.46
N GLU A 3 6.43 -22.13 -6.22
CA GLU A 3 7.53 -23.07 -6.50
C GLU A 3 7.95 -23.06 -7.96
N LYS A 4 6.96 -22.98 -8.86
CA LYS A 4 7.19 -22.82 -10.30
C LYS A 4 7.91 -21.50 -10.59
N PHE A 5 7.46 -20.38 -10.01
CA PHE A 5 8.12 -19.08 -10.17
C PHE A 5 9.59 -19.12 -9.75
N ILE A 6 9.91 -19.73 -8.59
CA ILE A 6 11.29 -19.83 -8.11
C ILE A 6 12.15 -20.70 -9.02
N LYS A 7 11.59 -21.80 -9.54
CA LYS A 7 12.27 -22.67 -10.49
C LYS A 7 12.58 -21.95 -11.81
N ASP A 8 11.63 -21.15 -12.29
CA ASP A 8 11.72 -20.42 -13.55
C ASP A 8 12.50 -19.09 -13.43
N LEU A 9 12.83 -18.66 -12.22
CA LEU A 9 13.54 -17.40 -11.98
C LEU A 9 14.99 -17.50 -12.50
N PRO A 10 15.44 -16.57 -13.38
CA PRO A 10 16.80 -16.54 -13.89
C PRO A 10 17.86 -16.50 -12.79
N GLU A 11 18.94 -17.25 -12.98
CA GLU A 11 19.96 -17.45 -11.95
C GLU A 11 20.77 -16.18 -11.66
N ASP A 12 20.99 -15.34 -12.67
CA ASP A 12 21.62 -14.02 -12.54
C ASP A 12 20.82 -13.12 -11.59
N ILE A 13 19.48 -13.16 -11.66
CA ILE A 13 18.62 -12.42 -10.73
C ILE A 13 18.80 -12.94 -9.30
N LYS A 14 18.85 -14.26 -9.10
CA LYS A 14 19.06 -14.85 -7.75
C LYS A 14 20.41 -14.42 -7.16
N VAL A 15 21.47 -14.51 -7.95
CA VAL A 15 22.83 -14.10 -7.55
C VAL A 15 22.87 -12.61 -7.23
N ASN A 16 22.26 -11.77 -8.07
CA ASN A 16 22.23 -10.32 -7.86
C ASN A 16 21.50 -9.94 -6.55
N ILE A 17 20.37 -10.57 -6.24
CA ILE A 17 19.65 -10.35 -4.98
C ILE A 17 20.51 -10.76 -3.79
N LYS A 18 21.12 -11.95 -3.86
CA LYS A 18 21.99 -12.45 -2.79
C LYS A 18 23.18 -11.54 -2.54
N ASN A 19 23.87 -11.12 -3.60
CA ASN A 19 25.04 -10.23 -3.50
C ASN A 19 24.66 -8.86 -2.93
N LYS A 20 23.53 -8.29 -3.36
CA LYS A 20 23.06 -6.99 -2.88
C LYS A 20 22.80 -6.95 -1.37
N TYR A 21 22.38 -8.08 -0.80
CA TYR A 21 21.95 -8.16 0.60
C TYR A 21 22.80 -9.11 1.46
N MET A 22 23.97 -9.52 0.96
CA MET A 22 24.81 -10.59 1.54
C MET A 22 25.24 -10.32 3.00
N SER A 23 25.31 -9.05 3.41
CA SER A 23 25.79 -8.63 4.73
C SER A 23 24.69 -8.11 5.65
N ILE A 24 23.41 -8.33 5.32
CA ILE A 24 22.30 -7.81 6.14
C ILE A 24 22.02 -8.75 7.32
N ASP A 25 22.33 -8.27 8.53
CA ASP A 25 21.84 -8.88 9.77
C ASP A 25 20.37 -8.48 10.01
N THR A 26 19.51 -9.49 10.09
CA THR A 26 18.06 -9.29 10.25
C THR A 26 17.70 -8.69 11.62
N SER A 27 18.52 -8.90 12.66
CA SER A 27 18.30 -8.35 13.99
C SER A 27 18.51 -6.82 13.98
N ASN A 28 19.65 -6.36 13.48
CA ASN A 28 19.98 -4.94 13.32
C ASN A 28 18.93 -4.20 12.47
N VAL A 29 18.42 -4.83 11.40
CA VAL A 29 17.35 -4.24 10.58
C VAL A 29 16.06 -4.02 11.38
N ARG A 30 15.71 -4.93 12.30
CA ARG A 30 14.51 -4.77 13.14
C ARG A 30 14.67 -3.64 14.14
N ASP A 31 15.83 -3.52 14.79
CA ASP A 31 16.11 -2.47 15.76
C ASP A 31 16.16 -1.08 15.10
N LEU A 32 16.78 -1.00 13.92
CA LEU A 32 16.75 0.21 13.10
C LEU A 32 15.31 0.57 12.70
N SER A 33 14.53 -0.40 12.20
CA SER A 33 13.13 -0.17 11.83
C SER A 33 12.29 0.38 12.99
N LYS A 34 12.49 -0.15 14.21
CA LYS A 34 11.82 0.36 15.41
C LYS A 34 12.19 1.81 15.71
N THR A 35 13.49 2.12 15.67
CA THR A 35 14.00 3.49 15.88
C THR A 35 13.45 4.47 14.84
N LEU A 36 13.45 4.07 13.57
CA LEU A 36 12.90 4.85 12.47
C LEU A 36 11.39 5.06 12.63
N PHE A 37 10.64 4.02 13.01
CA PHE A 37 9.21 4.12 13.27
C PHE A 37 8.91 5.18 14.34
N GLU A 38 9.62 5.15 15.47
CA GLU A 38 9.45 6.13 16.55
C GLU A 38 9.73 7.58 16.08
N SER A 39 10.73 7.77 15.21
CA SER A 39 11.04 9.09 14.64
C SER A 39 9.94 9.66 13.72
N THR A 40 9.10 8.78 13.17
CA THR A 40 7.99 9.09 12.25
C THR A 40 6.62 9.22 12.94
N ILE A 41 6.58 9.23 14.27
CA ILE A 41 5.35 9.50 15.01
C ILE A 41 5.10 11.01 15.00
N PHE A 42 4.02 11.43 14.33
CA PHE A 42 3.53 12.80 14.30
C PHE A 42 2.06 12.84 13.87
N ASP A 43 1.35 13.91 14.25
CA ASP A 43 -0.01 14.18 13.79
C ASP A 43 -0.04 15.43 12.88
N HIS A 44 -0.41 15.20 11.63
CA HIS A 44 -0.58 16.22 10.59
C HIS A 44 -2.03 16.29 10.09
N THR A 45 -3.00 15.77 10.84
CA THR A 45 -4.42 15.84 10.46
C THR A 45 -4.85 17.28 10.12
N GLY A 46 -5.52 17.43 8.97
CA GLY A 46 -5.93 18.73 8.42
C GLY A 46 -4.92 19.38 7.49
N LEU A 47 -3.67 18.92 7.47
CA LEU A 47 -2.65 19.41 6.55
C LEU A 47 -2.86 18.83 5.14
N ASN A 48 -2.62 19.64 4.12
CA ASN A 48 -2.60 19.21 2.72
C ASN A 48 -1.51 19.96 1.97
N GLY A 49 -1.05 19.39 0.87
CA GLY A 49 0.03 19.95 0.07
C GLY A 49 0.43 19.05 -1.08
N GLY A 50 1.59 19.33 -1.67
CA GLY A 50 2.09 18.57 -2.80
C GLY A 50 3.32 19.20 -3.42
N ASN A 51 3.77 18.61 -4.51
CA ASN A 51 4.85 19.09 -5.33
C ASN A 51 4.38 19.15 -6.78
N ASN A 52 4.27 20.35 -7.33
CA ASN A 52 3.84 20.55 -8.73
C ASN A 52 5.01 20.48 -9.72
N SER A 53 6.25 20.38 -9.24
CA SER A 53 7.43 20.36 -10.10
C SER A 53 7.72 18.97 -10.64
N ASN A 54 8.57 18.92 -11.66
CA ASN A 54 9.05 17.68 -12.26
C ASN A 54 10.22 17.04 -11.52
N ALA A 55 10.71 17.66 -10.44
CA ALA A 55 11.81 17.17 -9.61
C ALA A 55 11.32 16.87 -8.19
N PRO A 56 11.93 15.94 -7.45
CA PRO A 56 11.66 15.78 -6.02
C PRO A 56 12.05 17.07 -5.28
N LEU A 57 11.35 17.37 -4.19
CA LEU A 57 11.65 18.51 -3.33
C LEU A 57 11.85 18.08 -1.88
N LYS A 58 12.69 18.82 -1.15
CA LYS A 58 12.79 18.75 0.30
C LYS A 58 12.01 19.93 0.87
N CYS A 59 10.93 19.69 1.62
CA CYS A 59 10.16 20.74 2.28
C CYS A 59 10.19 20.60 3.79
N LYS A 60 10.07 21.74 4.48
CA LYS A 60 9.87 21.78 5.92
C LYS A 60 8.37 21.81 6.20
N VAL A 61 7.88 20.84 6.98
CA VAL A 61 6.51 20.82 7.48
C VAL A 61 6.58 20.87 9.01
N LYS A 62 6.03 21.94 9.59
CA LYS A 62 6.23 22.30 11.01
C LYS A 62 7.74 22.37 11.34
N SER A 63 8.25 21.47 12.16
CA SER A 63 9.66 21.44 12.60
C SER A 63 10.52 20.37 11.91
N LYS A 64 9.94 19.54 11.05
CA LYS A 64 10.60 18.38 10.41
C LYS A 64 10.70 18.56 8.90
N TYR A 65 11.67 17.91 8.27
CA TYR A 65 11.81 17.91 6.81
C TYR A 65 11.30 16.63 6.18
N PHE A 66 10.73 16.77 4.99
CA PHE A 66 10.12 15.71 4.22
C PHE A 66 10.58 15.75 2.76
N LEU A 67 10.75 14.57 2.15
CA LEU A 67 11.08 14.40 0.74
C LEU A 67 9.80 14.12 -0.06
N ILE A 68 9.39 15.07 -0.89
CA ILE A 68 8.11 15.01 -1.63
C ILE A 68 8.39 14.69 -3.10
N PRO A 69 7.88 13.56 -3.62
CA PRO A 69 8.06 13.15 -5.02
C PRO A 69 7.49 14.19 -6.01
N PRO A 70 7.98 14.23 -7.25
CA PRO A 70 7.45 15.13 -8.28
C PRO A 70 5.97 14.86 -8.56
N ARG A 71 5.23 15.92 -8.95
CA ARG A 71 3.82 15.85 -9.36
C ARG A 71 2.90 15.07 -8.41
N SER A 72 3.15 15.17 -7.11
CA SER A 72 2.39 14.47 -6.07
C SER A 72 1.51 15.43 -5.28
N ARG A 73 0.39 14.93 -4.75
CA ARG A 73 -0.50 15.67 -3.84
C ARG A 73 -0.82 14.80 -2.63
N PHE A 74 -1.05 15.43 -1.49
CA PHE A 74 -1.47 14.69 -0.30
C PHE A 74 -2.46 15.46 0.57
N TYR A 75 -3.31 14.69 1.25
CA TYR A 75 -4.32 15.19 2.18
C TYR A 75 -4.28 14.36 3.46
N CYS A 76 -3.85 14.98 4.55
CA CYS A 76 -3.79 14.36 5.87
C CYS A 76 -5.15 14.45 6.57
N GLY A 77 -5.76 13.31 6.86
CA GLY A 77 -6.97 13.19 7.67
C GLY A 77 -7.96 12.14 7.17
N CYS A 78 -9.20 12.24 7.64
CA CYS A 78 -10.26 11.31 7.30
C CYS A 78 -10.63 11.39 5.80
N ILE A 79 -10.52 10.25 5.10
CA ILE A 79 -10.85 10.11 3.68
C ILE A 79 -12.25 10.64 3.34
N LYS A 80 -13.24 10.41 4.22
CA LYS A 80 -14.63 10.89 4.01
C LYS A 80 -14.75 12.40 3.81
N LYS A 81 -13.78 13.20 4.30
CA LYS A 81 -13.74 14.66 4.06
C LYS A 81 -13.29 15.00 2.65
N TYR A 82 -12.46 14.15 2.04
CA TYR A 82 -11.80 14.37 0.76
C TYR A 82 -12.42 13.57 -0.39
N THR A 83 -13.58 12.95 -0.19
CA THR A 83 -14.39 12.37 -1.28
C THR A 83 -15.12 13.44 -2.11
N LYS A 84 -14.94 14.73 -1.78
CA LYS A 84 -15.52 15.88 -2.46
C LYS A 84 -14.49 16.66 -3.29
N LEU A 85 -13.41 16.02 -3.75
CA LEU A 85 -12.29 16.68 -4.41
C LEU A 85 -12.60 17.24 -5.83
N ASN A 86 -13.85 17.22 -6.29
CA ASN A 86 -14.24 17.62 -7.66
C ASN A 86 -13.32 17.04 -8.75
N ARG A 87 -12.82 15.82 -8.50
CA ARG A 87 -11.86 15.11 -9.33
C ARG A 87 -12.11 13.62 -9.22
N THR A 88 -11.96 12.93 -10.35
CA THR A 88 -12.06 11.47 -10.46
C THR A 88 -10.70 10.89 -10.86
N PHE A 89 -10.53 9.60 -10.63
CA PHE A 89 -9.27 8.90 -10.82
C PHE A 89 -9.47 7.64 -11.66
N ASP A 90 -8.52 7.40 -12.58
CA ASP A 90 -8.50 6.21 -13.44
C ASP A 90 -7.99 4.99 -12.68
N ILE A 91 -7.12 5.19 -11.68
CA ILE A 91 -6.59 4.14 -10.81
C ILE A 91 -6.78 4.56 -9.35
N ILE A 92 -7.39 3.68 -8.56
CA ILE A 92 -7.47 3.84 -7.09
C ILE A 92 -6.81 2.65 -6.42
N VAL A 93 -5.83 2.91 -5.55
CA VAL A 93 -5.23 1.91 -4.66
C VAL A 93 -5.64 2.20 -3.23
N ALA A 94 -6.08 1.19 -2.48
CA ALA A 94 -6.44 1.34 -1.07
C ALA A 94 -5.75 0.28 -0.20
N ASP A 95 -5.22 0.69 0.95
CA ASP A 95 -4.74 -0.21 2.02
C ASP A 95 -5.52 0.06 3.33
N PRO A 96 -6.79 -0.39 3.42
CA PRO A 96 -7.61 -0.08 4.58
C PRO A 96 -7.00 -0.60 5.90
N PRO A 97 -7.19 0.10 7.02
CA PRO A 97 -6.72 -0.33 8.33
C PRO A 97 -7.66 -1.41 8.88
N TRP A 98 -7.63 -2.59 8.28
CA TRP A 98 -8.52 -3.70 8.59
C TRP A 98 -8.59 -3.99 10.10
N TRP A 99 -9.81 -4.23 10.59
CA TRP A 99 -9.99 -4.73 11.95
C TRP A 99 -9.26 -6.05 12.14
N ASN A 100 -8.49 -6.14 13.22
CA ASN A 100 -7.72 -7.31 13.57
C ASN A 100 -7.67 -7.50 15.10
N LYS A 101 -8.16 -8.66 15.57
CA LYS A 101 -8.24 -8.99 17.01
C LYS A 101 -6.87 -8.94 17.72
N TYR A 102 -5.81 -9.37 17.04
CA TYR A 102 -4.45 -9.38 17.60
C TYR A 102 -3.91 -7.96 17.76
N ILE A 103 -4.07 -7.12 16.73
CA ILE A 103 -3.68 -5.70 16.78
C ILE A 103 -4.47 -4.97 17.87
N ARG A 104 -5.77 -5.26 18.03
CA ARG A 104 -6.57 -4.70 19.13
C ARG A 104 -5.98 -4.99 20.51
N ARG A 105 -5.52 -6.23 20.73
CA ARG A 105 -4.91 -6.64 22.00
C ARG A 105 -3.55 -5.97 22.21
N LEU A 106 -2.75 -5.82 21.16
CA LEU A 106 -1.48 -5.09 21.20
C LEU A 106 -1.68 -3.61 21.51
N ASN A 107 -2.66 -2.95 20.88
CA ASN A 107 -2.97 -1.54 21.13
C ASN A 107 -3.35 -1.31 22.59
N GLY A 108 -4.17 -2.19 23.18
CA GLY A 108 -4.51 -2.11 24.61
C GLY A 108 -3.34 -2.32 25.57
N ALA A 109 -2.19 -2.81 25.09
CA ALA A 109 -0.97 -2.97 25.88
C ALA A 109 0.09 -1.87 25.60
N ASN A 110 -0.02 -1.13 24.49
CA ASN A 110 0.92 -0.09 24.08
C ASN A 110 0.25 0.95 23.16
N ASP A 111 -0.23 2.05 23.73
CA ASP A 111 -0.92 3.12 22.99
C ASP A 111 -0.07 3.73 21.86
N LYS A 112 1.27 3.77 22.03
CA LYS A 112 2.22 4.30 21.04
C LYS A 112 2.27 3.52 19.71
N LEU A 113 1.77 2.28 19.69
CA LEU A 113 1.74 1.43 18.49
C LEU A 113 0.34 1.36 17.86
N SER A 114 -0.64 2.07 18.44
CA SER A 114 -2.02 1.97 18.02
C SER A 114 -2.30 2.80 16.75
N TYR A 115 -2.75 2.12 15.69
CA TYR A 115 -3.48 2.77 14.60
C TYR A 115 -4.97 2.46 14.72
N SER A 116 -5.82 3.42 14.35
CA SER A 116 -7.26 3.22 14.36
C SER A 116 -7.65 2.22 13.28
N MET A 117 -8.06 1.03 13.70
CA MET A 117 -8.64 0.03 12.82
C MET A 117 -10.07 0.40 12.42
N MET A 118 -10.52 -0.11 11.29
CA MET A 118 -11.87 0.05 10.79
C MET A 118 -12.54 -1.30 10.61
N TYR A 119 -13.81 -1.36 11.02
CA TYR A 119 -14.71 -2.43 10.64
C TYR A 119 -15.03 -2.35 9.14
N ASN A 120 -15.40 -3.50 8.56
CA ASN A 120 -15.67 -3.63 7.14
C ASN A 120 -16.78 -2.67 6.68
N GLU A 121 -17.84 -2.53 7.47
CA GLU A 121 -18.97 -1.63 7.23
C GLU A 121 -18.51 -0.16 7.23
N GLY A 122 -17.54 0.15 8.11
CA GLY A 122 -16.92 1.47 8.19
C GLY A 122 -16.15 1.81 6.91
N ILE A 123 -15.42 0.85 6.35
CA ILE A 123 -14.69 0.99 5.08
C ILE A 123 -15.70 1.12 3.93
N ALA A 124 -16.71 0.25 3.88
CA ALA A 124 -17.72 0.23 2.84
C ALA A 124 -18.56 1.53 2.80
N SER A 125 -18.71 2.21 3.95
CA SER A 125 -19.43 3.49 4.06
C SER A 125 -18.64 4.71 3.55
N ILE A 126 -17.40 4.55 3.11
CA ILE A 126 -16.64 5.65 2.50
C ILE A 126 -17.22 5.88 1.09
N PRO A 127 -17.62 7.11 0.73
CA PRO A 127 -18.25 7.36 -0.57
C PRO A 127 -17.21 7.46 -1.69
N VAL A 128 -16.56 6.34 -2.02
CA VAL A 128 -15.53 6.22 -3.06
C VAL A 128 -16.12 6.38 -4.45
N GLU A 129 -17.42 6.11 -4.63
CA GLU A 129 -18.13 6.24 -5.92
C GLU A 129 -17.99 7.64 -6.54
N LYS A 130 -17.76 8.67 -5.72
CA LYS A 130 -17.56 10.07 -6.16
C LYS A 130 -16.16 10.36 -6.71
N LEU A 131 -15.23 9.43 -6.52
CA LEU A 131 -13.83 9.53 -6.93
C LEU A 131 -13.52 8.64 -8.13
N LEU A 132 -14.44 7.78 -8.54
CA LEU A 132 -14.26 6.86 -9.66
C LEU A 132 -14.43 7.60 -10.99
N ALA A 133 -13.45 7.49 -11.88
CA ALA A 133 -13.65 7.86 -13.28
C ALA A 133 -14.64 6.88 -13.96
N PRO A 134 -15.25 7.24 -15.11
CA PRO A 134 -16.15 6.35 -15.84
C PRO A 134 -15.54 4.98 -16.16
N ASN A 135 -14.24 4.95 -16.44
CA ASN A 135 -13.42 3.76 -16.59
C ASN A 135 -12.34 3.79 -15.50
N CYS A 136 -12.47 2.94 -14.49
CA CYS A 136 -11.61 2.99 -13.32
C CYS A 136 -11.17 1.59 -12.89
N LEU A 137 -9.89 1.43 -12.60
CA LEU A 137 -9.32 0.24 -11.98
C LEU A 137 -9.06 0.50 -10.49
N VAL A 138 -9.65 -0.33 -9.64
CA VAL A 138 -9.50 -0.25 -8.19
C VAL A 138 -8.76 -1.48 -7.66
N ALA A 139 -7.72 -1.24 -6.87
CA ALA A 139 -6.94 -2.27 -6.19
C ALA A 139 -7.01 -2.09 -4.68
N VAL A 140 -7.42 -3.13 -3.96
CA VAL A 140 -7.49 -3.13 -2.50
C VAL A 140 -6.52 -4.14 -1.94
N TRP A 141 -5.54 -3.66 -1.17
CA TRP A 141 -4.71 -4.51 -0.32
C TRP A 141 -5.60 -5.14 0.76
N CYS A 142 -5.61 -6.46 0.79
CA CYS A 142 -6.46 -7.23 1.70
C CYS A 142 -5.63 -8.26 2.47
N THR A 143 -5.97 -8.42 3.75
CA THR A 143 -5.40 -9.48 4.58
C THR A 143 -5.89 -10.85 4.10
N ASN A 144 -5.32 -11.92 4.67
CA ASN A 144 -5.80 -13.27 4.37
C ASN A 144 -7.08 -13.69 5.10
N SER A 145 -7.61 -12.81 5.96
CA SER A 145 -8.84 -13.09 6.71
C SER A 145 -10.01 -13.33 5.75
N PRO A 146 -10.71 -14.49 5.85
CA PRO A 146 -11.88 -14.77 5.01
C PRO A 146 -12.95 -13.69 5.11
N SER A 147 -13.19 -13.14 6.32
CA SER A 147 -14.17 -12.07 6.52
C SER A 147 -13.80 -10.77 5.78
N ASN A 148 -12.52 -10.43 5.71
CA ASN A 148 -12.10 -9.21 5.01
C ASN A 148 -12.15 -9.42 3.50
N VAL A 149 -11.75 -10.59 3.01
CA VAL A 149 -11.87 -10.93 1.58
C VAL A 149 -13.32 -10.91 1.13
N ALA A 150 -14.21 -11.57 1.87
CA ALA A 150 -15.65 -11.57 1.59
C ALA A 150 -16.19 -10.13 1.63
N ALA A 151 -15.84 -9.35 2.66
CA ALA A 151 -16.29 -7.96 2.75
C ALA A 151 -15.85 -7.10 1.56
N VAL A 152 -14.62 -7.27 1.04
CA VAL A 152 -14.21 -6.54 -0.17
C VAL A 152 -15.12 -6.86 -1.35
N LYS A 153 -15.38 -8.15 -1.59
CA LYS A 153 -16.11 -8.65 -2.77
C LYS A 153 -17.62 -8.44 -2.67
N ASP A 154 -18.18 -8.64 -1.49
CA ASP A 154 -19.63 -8.77 -1.28
C ASP A 154 -20.25 -7.53 -0.62
N GLU A 155 -19.46 -6.63 -0.05
CA GLU A 155 -19.96 -5.42 0.62
C GLU A 155 -19.31 -4.12 0.10
N ILE A 156 -17.99 -4.02 0.17
CA ILE A 156 -17.24 -2.78 -0.12
C ILE A 156 -17.34 -2.44 -1.61
N PHE A 157 -16.97 -3.37 -2.49
CA PHE A 157 -17.06 -3.15 -3.94
C PHE A 157 -18.49 -2.86 -4.39
N PRO A 158 -19.53 -3.66 -4.00
CA PRO A 158 -20.91 -3.33 -4.33
C PRO A 158 -21.36 -1.94 -3.85
N LYS A 159 -21.03 -1.53 -2.61
CA LYS A 159 -21.38 -0.20 -2.10
C LYS A 159 -20.67 0.94 -2.85
N TRP A 160 -19.44 0.71 -3.30
CA TRP A 160 -18.69 1.67 -4.11
C TRP A 160 -19.08 1.65 -5.60
N GLY A 161 -19.94 0.71 -6.03
CA GLY A 161 -20.32 0.55 -7.44
C GLY A 161 -19.25 -0.12 -8.30
N ILE A 162 -18.35 -0.90 -7.70
CA ILE A 162 -17.23 -1.58 -8.34
C ILE A 162 -17.57 -3.04 -8.58
N LYS A 163 -17.22 -3.57 -9.75
CA LYS A 163 -17.32 -5.00 -10.06
C LYS A 163 -16.00 -5.70 -9.74
N TYR A 164 -16.01 -6.77 -8.95
CA TYR A 164 -14.84 -7.64 -8.75
C TYR A 164 -14.40 -8.27 -10.08
N VAL A 165 -13.09 -8.32 -10.34
CA VAL A 165 -12.54 -8.93 -11.58
C VAL A 165 -11.43 -9.95 -11.36
N ALA A 166 -10.54 -9.75 -10.38
CA ALA A 166 -9.37 -10.60 -10.19
C ALA A 166 -8.81 -10.49 -8.76
N THR A 167 -8.03 -11.47 -8.34
CA THR A 167 -7.23 -11.46 -7.13
C THR A 167 -5.77 -11.74 -7.48
N TRP A 168 -4.87 -10.82 -7.13
CA TRP A 168 -3.43 -11.05 -7.20
C TRP A 168 -2.86 -11.30 -5.81
N TYR A 169 -1.63 -11.82 -5.76
CA TYR A 169 -0.96 -12.19 -4.53
C TYR A 169 0.43 -11.57 -4.46
N TRP A 170 0.71 -10.85 -3.38
CA TRP A 170 2.06 -10.43 -3.04
C TRP A 170 2.70 -11.45 -2.09
N ILE A 171 3.57 -12.32 -2.59
CA ILE A 171 4.38 -13.23 -1.77
C ILE A 171 5.59 -12.49 -1.21
N LYS A 172 5.74 -12.62 0.11
CA LYS A 172 6.84 -12.08 0.90
C LYS A 172 7.92 -13.13 1.04
N VAL A 173 9.10 -12.79 0.55
CA VAL A 173 10.28 -13.65 0.62
C VAL A 173 11.41 -12.99 1.40
N THR A 174 12.35 -13.80 1.88
CA THR A 174 13.63 -13.35 2.41
C THR A 174 14.59 -13.03 1.27
N VAL A 175 15.79 -12.53 1.60
CA VAL A 175 16.87 -12.28 0.64
C VAL A 175 17.33 -13.57 -0.07
N ASP A 176 17.15 -14.72 0.58
CA ASP A 176 17.44 -16.04 0.02
C ASP A 176 16.28 -16.59 -0.83
N LEU A 177 15.27 -15.78 -1.11
CA LEU A 177 14.06 -16.17 -1.84
C LEU A 177 13.30 -17.34 -1.19
N GLY A 178 13.46 -17.54 0.12
CA GLY A 178 12.59 -18.39 0.93
C GLY A 178 11.37 -17.61 1.40
N THR A 179 10.21 -18.24 1.57
CA THR A 179 9.04 -17.53 2.12
C THR A 179 9.27 -17.13 3.58
N VAL A 180 8.76 -15.95 3.97
CA VAL A 180 8.95 -15.42 5.35
C VAL A 180 8.26 -16.26 6.43
N CYS A 181 7.34 -17.13 6.05
CA CYS A 181 6.82 -18.24 6.85
C CYS A 181 6.32 -19.35 5.91
N HIS A 182 6.04 -20.53 6.45
CA HIS A 182 5.47 -21.62 5.66
C HIS A 182 4.05 -21.27 5.22
N PHE A 183 3.65 -21.80 4.06
CA PHE A 183 2.24 -21.88 3.70
C PHE A 183 1.53 -22.78 4.71
N ALA A 184 0.37 -22.34 5.18
CA ALA A 184 -0.37 -23.01 6.25
C ALA A 184 -1.87 -23.00 5.96
N SER A 185 -2.68 -23.57 6.85
CA SER A 185 -4.14 -23.56 6.74
C SER A 185 -4.73 -22.16 6.91
N GLU A 186 -6.01 -21.99 6.56
CA GLU A 186 -6.68 -20.70 6.32
C GLU A 186 -6.75 -19.73 7.52
N ASN A 187 -6.37 -20.15 8.72
CA ASN A 187 -6.36 -19.31 9.93
C ASN A 187 -4.96 -19.04 10.50
N MET A 188 -3.92 -19.50 9.79
CA MET A 188 -2.53 -19.29 10.16
C MET A 188 -1.91 -18.16 9.35
N LYS A 189 -0.81 -17.62 9.87
CA LYS A 189 -0.04 -16.58 9.17
C LYS A 189 0.41 -17.12 7.81
N GLN A 190 0.06 -16.40 6.76
CA GLN A 190 0.46 -16.71 5.39
C GLN A 190 1.65 -15.86 4.97
N PRO A 191 2.52 -16.36 4.08
CA PRO A 191 3.66 -15.59 3.56
C PRO A 191 3.25 -14.62 2.44
N TYR A 192 1.98 -14.28 2.30
CA TYR A 192 1.49 -13.41 1.25
C TYR A 192 0.38 -12.48 1.72
N GLU A 193 0.09 -11.45 0.95
CA GLU A 193 -1.13 -10.64 1.05
C GLU A 193 -1.86 -10.64 -0.28
N ARG A 194 -3.16 -10.31 -0.26
CA ARG A 194 -4.01 -10.29 -1.46
C ARG A 194 -4.14 -8.86 -1.98
N ILE A 195 -4.22 -8.72 -3.29
CA ILE A 195 -4.60 -7.50 -3.98
C ILE A 195 -5.90 -7.84 -4.71
N ILE A 196 -7.02 -7.38 -4.18
CA ILE A 196 -8.34 -7.65 -4.76
C ILE A 196 -8.62 -6.52 -5.76
N LEU A 197 -8.85 -6.89 -7.00
CA LEU A 197 -9.03 -5.97 -8.11
C LEU A 197 -10.51 -5.90 -8.51
N GLY A 198 -10.97 -4.70 -8.75
CA GLY A 198 -12.31 -4.42 -9.26
C GLY A 198 -12.30 -3.25 -10.22
N THR A 199 -13.37 -3.12 -11.00
CA THR A 199 -13.44 -2.13 -12.09
C THR A 199 -14.78 -1.44 -12.15
N VAL A 200 -14.76 -0.23 -12.71
CA VAL A 200 -15.93 0.49 -13.24
C VAL A 200 -15.70 0.73 -14.72
N GLY A 201 -16.75 0.58 -15.53
CA GLY A 201 -16.67 0.80 -16.97
C GLY A 201 -15.76 -0.17 -17.69
N ASP A 202 -15.09 0.33 -18.73
CA ASP A 202 -14.24 -0.45 -19.63
C ASP A 202 -12.76 -0.31 -19.28
N VAL A 203 -12.16 -1.43 -18.87
CA VAL A 203 -10.71 -1.57 -18.68
C VAL A 203 -10.26 -2.85 -19.37
N LYS A 204 -8.97 -2.95 -19.71
CA LYS A 204 -8.44 -4.13 -20.39
C LYS A 204 -8.56 -5.36 -19.48
N ALA A 205 -8.68 -6.54 -20.09
CA ALA A 205 -8.78 -7.80 -19.38
C ALA A 205 -7.61 -8.00 -18.41
N ILE A 206 -7.94 -8.25 -17.14
CA ILE A 206 -6.98 -8.43 -16.06
C ILE A 206 -6.86 -9.93 -15.77
N PRO A 207 -5.64 -10.50 -15.80
CA PRO A 207 -5.46 -11.91 -15.46
C PRO A 207 -5.77 -12.13 -13.99
N ASP A 208 -6.48 -13.20 -13.67
CA ASP A 208 -6.61 -13.66 -12.30
C ASP A 208 -5.34 -14.37 -11.84
N ASP A 209 -5.19 -14.53 -10.52
CA ASP A 209 -4.13 -15.32 -9.91
C ASP A 209 -2.70 -14.88 -10.28
N ARG A 210 -2.46 -13.58 -10.44
CA ARG A 210 -1.10 -13.06 -10.69
C ARG A 210 -0.26 -13.03 -9.43
N LEU A 211 1.02 -13.37 -9.58
CA LEU A 211 2.01 -13.34 -8.52
C LEU A 211 2.89 -12.09 -8.59
N VAL A 212 3.01 -11.40 -7.47
CA VAL A 212 4.06 -10.40 -7.20
C VAL A 212 4.94 -10.99 -6.10
N VAL A 213 6.24 -11.10 -6.34
CA VAL A 213 7.19 -11.60 -5.35
C VAL A 213 8.11 -10.47 -4.95
N GLY A 214 8.25 -10.23 -3.65
CA GLY A 214 9.11 -9.16 -3.16
C GLY A 214 9.58 -9.37 -1.74
N ILE A 215 10.74 -8.80 -1.43
CA ILE A 215 11.26 -8.74 -0.07
C ILE A 215 10.52 -7.60 0.64
N PRO A 216 9.80 -7.87 1.74
CA PRO A 216 9.04 -6.83 2.42
C PRO A 216 9.98 -5.81 3.05
N SER A 217 9.57 -4.55 3.04
CA SER A 217 10.21 -3.49 3.81
C SER A 217 10.19 -3.83 5.31
N ALA A 218 11.27 -3.48 6.01
CA ALA A 218 11.33 -3.58 7.46
C ALA A 218 10.36 -2.62 8.16
N LEU A 219 10.02 -1.50 7.51
CA LEU A 219 9.01 -0.55 7.97
C LEU A 219 7.61 -1.18 7.87
N HIS A 220 6.86 -1.12 8.98
CA HIS A 220 5.57 -1.77 9.11
C HIS A 220 4.52 -1.26 8.11
N SER A 221 3.79 -2.19 7.47
CA SER A 221 2.76 -1.90 6.46
C SER A 221 3.23 -1.04 5.29
N HIS A 222 4.51 -1.11 4.91
CA HIS A 222 5.00 -0.51 3.68
C HIS A 222 4.84 -1.52 2.54
N LYS A 223 3.79 -1.32 1.73
CA LYS A 223 3.46 -2.15 0.57
C LYS A 223 4.28 -1.73 -0.66
N PRO A 224 4.61 -2.66 -1.57
CA PRO A 224 5.22 -2.29 -2.84
C PRO A 224 4.25 -1.43 -3.69
N PRO A 225 4.75 -0.43 -4.44
CA PRO A 225 3.93 0.33 -5.38
C PRO A 225 3.31 -0.57 -6.44
N LEU A 226 2.04 -0.34 -6.78
CA LEU A 226 1.30 -1.13 -7.77
C LEU A 226 1.15 -0.44 -9.12
N LEU A 227 1.50 0.85 -9.23
CA LEU A 227 1.14 1.66 -10.40
C LEU A 227 1.67 1.07 -11.72
N ASP A 228 2.95 0.68 -11.77
CA ASP A 228 3.53 0.07 -12.98
C ASP A 228 2.86 -1.26 -13.37
N LEU A 229 2.31 -1.99 -12.39
CA LEU A 229 1.61 -3.24 -12.62
C LEU A 229 0.16 -3.03 -13.07
N LEU A 230 -0.48 -1.93 -12.65
CA LEU A 230 -1.89 -1.62 -12.91
C LEU A 230 -2.08 -0.77 -14.18
N THR A 231 -1.20 0.20 -14.44
CA THR A 231 -1.26 1.12 -15.59
C THR A 231 -1.45 0.43 -16.94
N PRO A 232 -0.84 -0.74 -17.23
CA PRO A 232 -1.07 -1.41 -18.51
C PRO A 232 -2.53 -1.78 -18.79
N TYR A 233 -3.36 -1.92 -17.74
CA TYR A 233 -4.76 -2.35 -17.84
C TYR A 233 -5.76 -1.21 -18.00
N VAL A 234 -5.35 0.04 -17.79
CA VAL A 234 -6.20 1.20 -18.10
C VAL A 234 -5.96 1.67 -19.55
N THR A 235 -6.96 2.35 -20.12
CA THR A 235 -6.92 2.86 -21.50
C THR A 235 -6.53 4.34 -21.55
N THR A 236 -6.73 5.07 -20.45
CA THR A 236 -6.36 6.48 -20.30
C THR A 236 -4.84 6.67 -20.40
N GLN A 237 -4.40 7.62 -21.24
CA GLN A 237 -3.02 8.07 -21.25
C GLN A 237 -2.75 8.97 -20.04
N ASN A 238 -1.65 8.73 -19.32
CA ASN A 238 -1.29 9.43 -18.08
C ASN A 238 -2.43 9.35 -17.03
N PRO A 239 -2.74 8.14 -16.53
CA PRO A 239 -3.88 7.94 -15.63
C PRO A 239 -3.73 8.72 -14.33
N GLU A 240 -4.81 9.37 -13.90
CA GLU A 240 -4.88 10.00 -12.59
C GLU A 240 -4.99 8.95 -11.51
N THR A 241 -4.03 8.95 -10.57
CA THR A 241 -3.92 7.92 -9.55
C THR A 241 -4.22 8.47 -8.16
N LEU A 242 -5.02 7.71 -7.40
CA LEU A 242 -5.36 7.98 -6.01
C LEU A 242 -4.92 6.83 -5.11
N GLU A 243 -4.20 7.14 -4.04
CA GLU A 243 -3.94 6.23 -2.93
C GLU A 243 -4.78 6.60 -1.70
N LEU A 244 -5.62 5.66 -1.26
CA LEU A 244 -6.42 5.76 -0.05
C LEU A 244 -5.75 5.04 1.11
N PHE A 245 -5.85 5.64 2.31
CA PHE A 245 -5.17 5.20 3.53
C PHE A 245 -3.64 5.28 3.43
N ALA A 246 -3.14 6.20 2.61
CA ALA A 246 -1.73 6.31 2.28
C ALA A 246 -0.84 6.58 3.49
N ARG A 247 0.36 6.00 3.45
CA ARG A 247 1.45 6.24 4.43
C ARG A 247 2.71 6.84 3.81
N TYR A 248 2.74 6.92 2.48
CA TYR A 248 3.85 7.42 1.70
C TYR A 248 3.31 8.06 0.42
N LEU A 249 4.20 8.75 -0.28
CA LEU A 249 3.88 9.43 -1.52
C LEU A 249 4.58 8.75 -2.69
N LEU A 250 3.90 8.72 -3.82
CA LEU A 250 4.44 8.31 -5.11
C LEU A 250 4.39 9.50 -6.07
N PRO A 251 5.26 9.53 -7.11
CA PRO A 251 5.09 10.44 -8.22
C PRO A 251 3.71 10.31 -8.85
N ASP A 252 3.19 11.41 -9.41
CA ASP A 252 1.96 11.41 -10.22
C ASP A 252 0.72 10.89 -9.47
N THR A 253 0.75 10.92 -8.14
CA THR A 253 -0.28 10.31 -7.28
C THR A 253 -0.85 11.34 -6.31
N THR A 254 -2.16 11.27 -6.10
CA THR A 254 -2.83 11.91 -4.96
C THR A 254 -2.95 10.92 -3.81
N SER A 255 -2.47 11.26 -2.62
CA SER A 255 -2.46 10.37 -1.45
C SER A 255 -3.33 10.91 -0.32
N ILE A 256 -4.31 10.14 0.15
CA ILE A 256 -5.25 10.54 1.20
C ILE A 256 -5.21 9.54 2.36
N GLY A 257 -5.00 10.03 3.58
CA GLY A 257 -4.97 9.18 4.77
C GLY A 257 -4.56 9.99 5.99
N TYR A 258 -4.45 9.36 7.16
CA TYR A 258 -3.96 10.07 8.35
C TYR A 258 -2.45 10.30 8.34
N GLU A 259 -1.68 9.44 7.66
CA GLU A 259 -0.22 9.50 7.68
C GLU A 259 0.49 9.55 6.30
N PRO A 260 0.00 10.24 5.23
CA PRO A 260 0.65 10.22 3.90
C PRO A 260 2.13 10.64 3.89
N LEU A 261 2.55 11.46 4.86
CA LEU A 261 3.93 11.94 4.99
C LEU A 261 4.85 11.02 5.80
N LYS A 262 4.34 9.91 6.36
CA LYS A 262 5.08 9.07 7.32
C LYS A 262 6.40 8.60 6.74
N TRP A 263 6.37 8.00 5.55
CA TRP A 263 7.57 7.49 4.89
C TRP A 263 8.33 8.53 4.07
N GLN A 264 7.90 9.80 4.12
CA GLN A 264 8.64 10.90 3.51
C GLN A 264 9.58 11.61 4.47
N HIS A 265 9.58 11.24 5.76
CA HIS A 265 10.41 11.88 6.77
C HIS A 265 11.91 11.69 6.47
N GLU A 266 12.70 12.77 6.53
CA GLU A 266 14.10 12.74 6.11
C GLU A 266 14.96 11.68 6.81
N ASN A 267 14.72 11.39 8.10
CA ASN A 267 15.44 10.37 8.85
C ASN A 267 15.37 8.94 8.26
N LEU A 268 14.44 8.68 7.34
CA LEU A 268 14.32 7.39 6.65
C LEU A 268 15.29 7.27 5.46
N TYR A 269 16.00 8.35 5.14
CA TYR A 269 16.84 8.46 3.96
C TYR A 269 18.25 8.83 4.38
N GLU A 270 19.21 8.29 3.63
CA GLU A 270 20.60 8.71 3.70
C GLU A 270 20.94 9.65 2.54
N SER A 271 21.87 10.57 2.78
CA SER A 271 22.42 11.37 1.69
C SER A 271 23.45 10.54 0.96
N ILE A 272 23.20 10.24 -0.31
CA ILE A 272 24.21 9.64 -1.18
C ILE A 272 25.04 10.81 -1.75
N SER A 273 26.30 10.87 -1.36
CA SER A 273 27.30 11.82 -1.90
C SER A 273 27.88 11.34 -3.21
#